data_AF-A0A497EEW4-F1
#
_entry.id   AF-A0A497EEW4-F1
#
_cell.length_a   1.000
_cell.length_b   1.000
_cell.length_c   1.000
_cell.angle_alpha   90.00
_cell.angle_beta   90.00
_cell.angle_gamma   90.00
#
_symmetry.space_group_name_H-M   'P 1'
#
loop_
_entity.id
_entity.type
_entity.pdbx_description
1 polymer ?
#
loop_
_entity_poly.entity_id
_entity_poly.type
_entity_poly.pdbx_seq_one_letter_code
_entity_poly.pdbx_strand_id
1 'polypeptide(L)'
;RAAIERTGHSVRYDGSYRQIDYPGGDVPSTVGVCTDVVIRAYRALDIDLQQRVHEDMLSHFGEYPQIWDLRGPDSNIDHRRVPNLQVFFSRHGTELPISIDPAEYRTGDLVTWTVGGNLPHIGIVVDRRSPGDQRPMIVHNIGAGPKLEDILFAYPITGHFRFRP
;
A
#
# COMPACT_ATOMS: atom_id res chain seq x y z
N ARG A 1 -7.78 9.89 8.14
CA ARG A 1 -6.85 10.78 8.89
C ARG A 1 -5.44 10.20 8.96
N ALA A 2 -5.26 8.93 9.33
CA ALA A 2 -3.93 8.28 9.38
C ALA A 2 -3.10 8.40 8.09
N ALA A 3 -3.71 8.24 6.91
CA ALA A 3 -2.99 8.43 5.65
C ALA A 3 -2.46 9.86 5.47
N ILE A 4 -3.29 10.89 5.69
CA ILE A 4 -2.88 12.30 5.55
C ILE A 4 -1.75 12.66 6.52
N GLU A 5 -1.77 12.11 7.74
CA GLU A 5 -0.70 12.31 8.71
C GLU A 5 0.68 11.93 8.15
N ARG A 6 0.75 10.89 7.31
CA ARG A 6 2.00 10.44 6.68
C ARG A 6 2.69 11.53 5.86
N THR A 7 1.95 12.47 5.27
CA THR A 7 2.52 13.54 4.42
C THR A 7 3.30 14.59 5.23
N GLY A 8 3.21 14.57 6.56
CA GLY A 8 4.02 15.42 7.44
C GLY A 8 5.42 14.86 7.74
N HIS A 9 5.74 13.65 7.28
CA HIS A 9 7.00 12.97 7.60
C HIS A 9 8.05 13.18 6.51
N SER A 10 9.28 13.52 6.92
CA SER A 10 10.43 13.54 6.02
C SER A 10 11.00 12.14 5.88
N VAL A 11 10.77 11.52 4.71
CA VAL A 11 11.13 10.13 4.43
C VAL A 11 11.96 10.06 3.16
N ARG A 12 13.14 9.44 3.25
CA ARG A 12 13.97 9.09 2.10
C ARG A 12 13.46 7.80 1.47
N TYR A 13 13.29 7.81 0.15
CA TYR A 13 12.92 6.61 -0.58
C TYR A 13 14.07 5.59 -0.58
N ASP A 14 13.84 4.45 0.06
CA ASP A 14 14.80 3.36 0.14
C ASP A 14 14.04 2.04 0.36
N GLY A 15 14.01 1.22 -0.69
CA GLY A 15 13.38 -0.10 -0.73
C GLY A 15 14.34 -1.25 -0.44
N SER A 16 15.52 -0.98 0.10
CA SER A 16 16.48 -2.03 0.48
C SER A 16 15.87 -3.00 1.50
N TYR A 17 16.26 -4.26 1.37
CA TYR A 17 15.94 -5.29 2.35
C TYR A 17 16.57 -4.95 3.70
N ARG A 18 15.81 -5.17 4.78
CA ARG A 18 16.23 -4.90 6.16
C ARG A 18 15.64 -5.97 7.06
N GLN A 19 16.44 -6.48 7.99
CA GLN A 19 15.90 -7.24 9.11
C GLN A 19 15.18 -6.28 10.05
N ILE A 20 13.99 -6.67 10.47
CA ILE A 20 13.11 -5.90 11.37
C ILE A 20 12.47 -6.85 12.38
N ASP A 21 12.02 -6.30 13.50
CA ASP A 21 11.35 -7.09 14.54
C ASP A 21 10.04 -7.69 14.02
N TYR A 22 9.52 -8.70 14.73
CA TYR A 22 8.24 -9.30 14.43
C TYR A 22 7.55 -9.81 15.72
N PRO A 23 6.24 -9.56 15.90
CA PRO A 23 5.38 -8.67 15.11
C PRO A 23 5.66 -7.18 15.41
N GLY A 24 5.05 -6.28 14.64
CA GLY A 24 5.15 -4.83 14.86
C GLY A 24 6.46 -4.17 14.42
N GLY A 25 7.30 -4.87 13.66
CA GLY A 25 8.50 -4.31 13.07
C GLY A 25 8.20 -3.24 12.02
N ASP A 26 9.14 -2.31 11.90
CA ASP A 26 9.13 -1.26 10.90
C ASP A 26 10.58 -0.94 10.50
N VAL A 27 10.77 -0.41 9.30
CA VAL A 27 12.03 0.22 8.92
C VAL A 27 12.19 1.55 9.65
N PRO A 28 13.40 2.15 9.70
CA PRO A 28 13.59 3.46 10.32
C PRO A 28 12.55 4.48 9.84
N SER A 29 12.07 5.33 10.74
CA SER A 29 10.98 6.29 10.47
C SER A 29 11.30 7.26 9.32
N THR A 30 12.59 7.51 9.08
CA THR A 30 13.13 8.36 8.00
C THR A 30 13.30 7.65 6.66
N VAL A 31 12.95 6.37 6.58
CA VAL A 31 13.03 5.52 5.38
C VAL A 31 11.65 4.95 5.05
N GLY A 32 11.36 4.80 3.76
CA GLY A 32 10.21 4.03 3.31
C GLY A 32 9.91 4.16 1.82
N VAL A 33 9.05 3.27 1.33
CA VAL A 33 8.51 3.19 -0.03
C VAL A 33 6.99 3.39 -0.01
N CYS A 34 6.31 3.07 -1.11
CA CYS A 34 4.86 3.22 -1.24
C CYS A 34 4.07 2.36 -0.23
N THR A 35 4.48 1.12 -0.01
CA THR A 35 3.83 0.21 0.95
C THR A 35 3.94 0.71 2.38
N ASP A 36 5.07 1.32 2.78
CA ASP A 36 5.27 1.83 4.14
C ASP A 36 4.30 2.97 4.51
N VAL A 37 3.78 3.71 3.52
CA VAL A 37 2.67 4.66 3.73
C VAL A 37 1.41 3.91 4.18
N VAL A 38 1.08 2.82 3.50
CA VAL A 38 -0.08 1.98 3.80
C VAL A 38 0.09 1.30 5.15
N ILE A 39 1.23 0.63 5.37
CA ILE A 39 1.55 -0.09 6.60
C ILE A 39 1.43 0.81 7.82
N ARG A 40 2.08 1.99 7.79
CA ARG A 40 2.05 2.93 8.92
C ARG A 40 0.68 3.57 9.11
N ALA A 41 -0.09 3.78 8.03
CA ALA A 41 -1.46 4.28 8.13
C ALA A 41 -2.40 3.27 8.80
N TYR A 42 -2.28 1.97 8.48
CA TYR A 42 -3.04 0.91 9.15
C TYR A 42 -2.55 0.67 10.59
N ARG A 43 -1.25 0.82 10.86
CA ARG A 43 -0.72 0.69 12.22
C ARG A 43 -1.25 1.76 13.18
N ALA A 44 -1.49 2.98 12.68
CA ALA A 44 -2.17 4.02 13.44
C ALA A 44 -3.67 3.72 13.71
N LEU A 45 -4.21 2.64 13.14
CA LEU A 45 -5.55 2.11 13.36
C LEU A 45 -5.49 0.74 14.06
N ASP A 46 -4.40 0.44 14.78
CA ASP A 46 -4.16 -0.81 15.51
C ASP A 46 -4.16 -2.07 14.63
N ILE A 47 -3.79 -1.91 13.35
CA ILE A 47 -3.69 -3.02 12.39
C ILE A 47 -2.25 -3.17 11.93
N ASP A 48 -1.63 -4.27 12.35
CA ASP A 48 -0.31 -4.63 11.89
C ASP A 48 -0.37 -5.45 10.59
N LEU A 49 -0.16 -4.78 9.46
CA LEU A 49 -0.05 -5.47 8.17
C LEU A 49 1.18 -6.38 8.08
N GLN A 50 2.25 -6.14 8.85
CA GLN A 50 3.37 -7.07 8.90
C GLN A 50 2.90 -8.43 9.41
N GLN A 51 2.27 -8.44 10.58
CA GLN A 51 1.72 -9.65 11.18
C GLN A 51 0.68 -10.31 10.27
N ARG A 52 -0.36 -9.58 9.86
CA ARG A 52 -1.50 -10.18 9.15
C ARG A 52 -1.13 -10.78 7.80
N VAL A 53 -0.30 -10.10 7.02
CA VAL A 53 0.15 -10.62 5.73
C VAL A 53 1.03 -11.84 5.93
N HIS A 54 1.99 -11.77 6.86
CA HIS A 54 2.91 -12.88 7.12
C HIS A 54 2.16 -14.14 7.60
N GLU A 55 1.22 -13.99 8.53
CA GLU A 55 0.43 -15.11 9.06
C GLU A 55 -0.46 -15.76 8.00
N ASP A 56 -1.07 -14.98 7.10
CA ASP A 56 -1.83 -15.55 5.98
C ASP A 56 -0.89 -16.30 5.02
N MET A 57 0.29 -15.75 4.74
CA MET A 57 1.28 -16.37 3.87
C MET A 57 1.88 -17.66 4.47
N LEU A 58 1.98 -17.80 5.80
CA LEU A 58 2.43 -19.06 6.43
C LEU A 58 1.54 -20.25 6.05
N SER A 59 0.24 -20.02 5.89
CA SER A 59 -0.72 -21.08 5.55
C SER A 59 -1.01 -21.17 4.04
N HIS A 60 -0.75 -20.11 3.28
CA HIS A 60 -1.19 -19.99 1.88
C HIS A 60 -0.07 -19.51 0.95
N PHE A 61 1.20 -19.77 1.26
CA PHE A 61 2.35 -19.24 0.52
C PHE A 61 2.25 -19.43 -1.00
N GLY A 62 1.75 -20.58 -1.45
CA GLY A 62 1.58 -20.89 -2.88
C GLY A 62 0.52 -20.06 -3.61
N GLU A 63 -0.36 -19.37 -2.89
CA GLU A 63 -1.35 -18.45 -3.47
C GLU A 63 -0.78 -17.03 -3.70
N TYR A 64 0.37 -16.73 -3.09
CA TYR A 64 1.07 -15.47 -3.26
C TYR A 64 2.03 -15.53 -4.45
N PRO A 65 2.42 -14.38 -5.04
CA PRO A 65 3.30 -14.36 -6.22
C PRO A 65 4.64 -15.04 -5.97
N GLN A 66 4.97 -16.02 -6.80
CA GLN A 66 6.22 -16.80 -6.73
C GLN A 66 7.36 -16.19 -7.55
N ILE A 67 7.42 -14.85 -7.62
CA ILE A 67 8.32 -14.11 -8.53
C ILE A 67 9.70 -13.79 -7.91
N TRP A 68 9.96 -14.23 -6.68
CA TRP A 68 11.21 -13.97 -5.94
C TRP A 68 12.00 -15.24 -5.60
N ASP A 69 11.62 -16.40 -6.16
CA ASP A 69 12.27 -17.70 -5.92
C ASP A 69 12.45 -18.05 -4.43
N LEU A 70 11.52 -17.61 -3.59
CA LEU A 70 11.51 -17.89 -2.16
C LEU A 70 10.89 -19.26 -1.88
N ARG A 71 11.36 -19.92 -0.82
CA ARG A 71 10.83 -21.23 -0.36
C ARG A 71 9.70 -21.11 0.66
N GLY A 72 9.41 -19.90 1.10
CA GLY A 72 8.42 -19.60 2.12
C GLY A 72 8.32 -18.10 2.38
N PRO A 73 7.41 -17.69 3.27
CA PRO A 73 7.23 -16.28 3.64
C PRO A 73 8.44 -15.72 4.39
N ASP A 74 8.60 -14.41 4.34
CA ASP A 74 9.64 -13.65 5.05
C ASP A 74 9.03 -12.42 5.73
N SER A 75 8.88 -12.50 7.05
CA SER A 75 8.27 -11.46 7.90
C SER A 75 8.94 -10.09 7.80
N ASN A 76 10.18 -10.04 7.29
CA ASN A 76 10.90 -8.79 7.07
C ASN A 76 10.40 -8.00 5.85
N ILE A 77 9.77 -8.65 4.88
CA ILE A 77 9.49 -8.04 3.57
C ILE A 77 8.10 -8.38 2.99
N ASP A 78 7.39 -9.39 3.49
CA ASP A 78 6.12 -9.86 2.92
C ASP A 78 5.10 -8.73 2.70
N HIS A 79 4.81 -7.97 3.75
CA HIS A 79 3.89 -6.83 3.74
C HIS A 79 4.41 -5.61 2.96
N ARG A 80 5.70 -5.56 2.64
CA ARG A 80 6.34 -4.43 1.93
C ARG A 80 6.33 -4.62 0.41
N ARG A 81 5.72 -5.69 -0.10
CA ARG A 81 5.58 -5.99 -1.53
C ARG A 81 4.15 -5.71 -1.99
N VAL A 82 3.98 -4.80 -2.95
CA VAL A 82 2.65 -4.47 -3.53
C VAL A 82 1.91 -5.72 -4.05
N PRO A 83 2.55 -6.66 -4.78
CA PRO A 83 1.84 -7.86 -5.24
C PRO A 83 1.33 -8.74 -4.09
N ASN A 84 2.05 -8.82 -2.97
CA ASN A 84 1.57 -9.53 -1.79
C ASN A 84 0.37 -8.82 -1.15
N LEU A 85 0.42 -7.48 -1.07
CA LEU A 85 -0.70 -6.70 -0.56
C LEU A 85 -1.96 -6.84 -1.43
N GLN A 86 -1.83 -6.90 -2.76
CA GLN A 86 -2.96 -7.16 -3.65
C GLN A 86 -3.66 -8.48 -3.32
N VAL A 87 -2.88 -9.56 -3.18
CA VAL A 87 -3.41 -10.89 -2.82
C VAL A 87 -4.06 -10.85 -1.43
N PHE A 88 -3.37 -10.28 -0.44
CA PHE A 88 -3.89 -10.17 0.92
C PHE A 88 -5.23 -9.39 0.97
N PHE A 89 -5.32 -8.24 0.29
CA PHE A 89 -6.54 -7.44 0.28
C PHE A 89 -7.68 -8.06 -0.54
N SER A 90 -7.39 -8.85 -1.57
CA SER A 90 -8.41 -9.64 -2.27
C SER A 90 -8.97 -10.76 -1.37
N ARG A 91 -8.11 -11.42 -0.59
CA ARG A 91 -8.48 -12.51 0.32
C ARG A 91 -9.20 -12.05 1.60
N HIS A 92 -8.77 -10.94 2.18
CA HIS A 92 -9.20 -10.48 3.52
C HIS A 92 -9.99 -9.18 3.52
N GLY A 93 -10.09 -8.50 2.37
CA GLY A 93 -10.85 -7.29 2.18
C GLY A 93 -11.98 -7.46 1.19
N THR A 94 -12.28 -6.39 0.47
CA THR A 94 -13.22 -6.38 -0.66
C THR A 94 -12.49 -5.85 -1.87
N GLU A 95 -12.40 -6.67 -2.92
CA GLU A 95 -11.99 -6.22 -4.24
C GLU A 95 -13.14 -5.45 -4.89
N LEU A 96 -12.86 -4.22 -5.31
CA LEU A 96 -13.82 -3.30 -5.90
C LEU A 96 -13.54 -3.18 -7.41
N PRO A 97 -14.56 -2.88 -8.24
CA PRO A 97 -14.34 -2.66 -9.65
C PRO A 97 -13.39 -1.50 -9.91
N ILE A 98 -12.52 -1.66 -10.90
CA ILE A 98 -11.76 -0.54 -11.47
C ILE A 98 -12.70 0.24 -12.39
N SER A 99 -12.98 1.48 -12.01
CA SER A 99 -13.85 2.39 -12.74
C SER A 99 -13.07 3.59 -13.26
N ILE A 100 -13.57 4.22 -14.33
CA ILE A 100 -13.12 5.55 -14.76
C ILE A 100 -13.85 6.68 -14.02
N ASP A 101 -14.90 6.35 -13.28
CA ASP A 101 -15.67 7.33 -12.49
C ASP A 101 -14.96 7.60 -11.15
N PRO A 102 -14.48 8.84 -10.90
CA PRO A 102 -13.86 9.21 -9.62
C PRO A 102 -14.78 9.07 -8.41
N ALA A 103 -16.11 9.00 -8.58
CA ALA A 103 -17.05 8.84 -7.47
C ALA A 103 -17.05 7.42 -6.86
N GLU A 104 -16.60 6.41 -7.62
CA GLU A 104 -16.52 5.02 -7.18
C GLU A 104 -15.36 4.76 -6.19
N TYR A 105 -14.40 5.69 -6.12
CA TYR A 105 -13.25 5.63 -5.22
C TYR A 105 -13.52 6.45 -3.96
N ARG A 106 -13.65 5.77 -2.82
CA ARG A 106 -14.02 6.38 -1.54
C ARG A 106 -12.82 6.47 -0.61
N THR A 107 -12.90 7.39 0.34
CA THR A 107 -11.88 7.55 1.38
C THR A 107 -11.60 6.24 2.10
N GLY A 108 -10.32 5.89 2.21
CA GLY A 108 -9.85 4.64 2.80
C GLY A 108 -9.64 3.51 1.79
N ASP A 109 -10.12 3.65 0.56
CA ASP A 109 -9.85 2.67 -0.48
C ASP A 109 -8.36 2.65 -0.82
N LEU A 110 -7.89 1.45 -1.14
CA LEU A 110 -6.54 1.15 -1.56
C LEU A 110 -6.54 0.97 -3.06
N VAL A 111 -5.64 1.66 -3.75
CA VAL A 111 -5.50 1.54 -5.20
C VAL A 111 -4.06 1.17 -5.51
N THR A 112 -3.88 0.23 -6.42
CA THR A 112 -2.56 -0.17 -6.93
C THR A 112 -2.41 0.22 -8.39
N TRP A 113 -1.17 0.50 -8.80
CA TRP A 113 -0.84 0.91 -10.15
C TRP A 113 0.42 0.20 -10.66
N THR A 114 0.64 0.29 -11.97
CA THR A 114 1.95 0.10 -12.59
C THR A 114 2.54 1.44 -13.02
N VAL A 115 3.62 1.86 -12.37
CA VAL A 115 4.37 3.09 -12.68
C VAL A 115 5.53 2.76 -13.61
N GLY A 116 5.83 3.64 -14.57
CA GLY A 116 7.00 3.49 -15.44
C GLY A 116 6.99 2.22 -16.31
N GLY A 117 5.82 1.60 -16.48
CA GLY A 117 5.62 0.39 -17.28
C GLY A 117 5.81 -0.93 -16.53
N ASN A 118 6.54 -0.98 -15.41
CA ASN A 118 6.84 -2.23 -14.72
C ASN A 118 6.96 -2.15 -13.18
N LEU A 119 6.78 -0.97 -12.55
CA LEU A 119 6.96 -0.81 -11.12
C LEU A 119 5.61 -0.86 -10.39
N PRO A 120 5.32 -1.90 -9.58
CA PRO A 120 4.14 -1.93 -8.74
C PRO A 120 4.11 -0.77 -7.74
N HIS A 121 2.97 -0.11 -7.61
CA HIS A 121 2.77 1.02 -6.72
C HIS A 121 1.44 0.89 -5.98
N ILE A 122 1.33 1.49 -4.78
CA ILE A 122 0.11 1.49 -3.96
C ILE A 122 -0.06 2.82 -3.25
N GLY A 123 -1.31 3.17 -2.93
CA GLY A 123 -1.69 4.40 -2.25
C GLY A 123 -3.09 4.31 -1.65
N ILE A 124 -3.44 5.32 -0.85
CA ILE A 124 -4.72 5.40 -0.14
C ILE A 124 -5.51 6.60 -0.65
N VAL A 125 -6.77 6.37 -1.01
CA VAL A 125 -7.74 7.42 -1.34
C VAL A 125 -8.10 8.19 -0.06
N VAL A 126 -8.05 9.52 -0.10
CA VAL A 126 -8.39 10.36 1.07
C VAL A 126 -9.59 11.28 0.82
N ASP A 127 -10.10 11.90 1.88
CA ASP A 127 -11.23 12.85 1.88
C ASP A 127 -10.83 14.26 1.39
N ARG A 128 -9.86 14.33 0.47
CA ARG A 128 -9.43 15.56 -0.20
C ARG A 128 -9.70 15.41 -1.68
N ARG A 129 -10.10 16.52 -2.31
CA ARG A 129 -10.38 16.57 -3.75
C ARG A 129 -9.39 17.49 -4.46
N SER A 130 -9.01 17.14 -5.67
CA SER A 130 -8.15 18.00 -6.48
C SER A 130 -8.87 19.31 -6.86
N PRO A 131 -8.14 20.43 -6.96
CA PRO A 131 -8.70 21.67 -7.49
C PRO A 131 -9.23 21.45 -8.91
N GLY A 132 -10.39 22.00 -9.24
CA GLY A 132 -11.04 21.78 -10.55
C GLY A 132 -11.91 20.53 -10.53
N ASP A 133 -11.41 19.44 -11.13
CA ASP A 133 -12.17 18.21 -11.46
C ASP A 133 -12.71 17.41 -10.26
N GLN A 134 -12.45 17.86 -9.02
CA GLN A 134 -12.92 17.24 -7.78
C GLN A 134 -12.58 15.74 -7.66
N ARG A 135 -11.44 15.31 -8.21
CA ARG A 135 -11.01 13.90 -8.16
C ARG A 135 -10.51 13.54 -6.76
N PRO A 136 -10.74 12.31 -6.28
CA PRO A 136 -10.17 11.87 -5.02
C PRO A 136 -8.64 11.96 -5.06
N MET A 137 -8.08 12.59 -4.04
CA MET A 137 -6.64 12.71 -3.88
C MET A 137 -6.06 11.44 -3.28
N ILE A 138 -4.82 11.10 -3.65
CA ILE A 138 -4.13 9.90 -3.18
C ILE A 138 -2.98 10.29 -2.27
N VAL A 139 -2.86 9.62 -1.12
CA VAL A 139 -1.62 9.61 -0.34
C VAL A 139 -0.78 8.42 -0.76
N HIS A 140 0.46 8.68 -1.17
CA HIS A 140 1.42 7.65 -1.59
C HIS A 140 2.86 8.17 -1.44
N ASN A 141 3.85 7.33 -1.77
CA ASN A 141 5.27 7.70 -1.83
C ASN A 141 5.91 7.11 -3.09
N ILE A 142 6.28 7.96 -4.04
CA ILE A 142 6.86 7.57 -5.35
C ILE A 142 8.28 8.14 -5.55
N GLY A 143 9.08 8.19 -4.48
CA GLY A 143 10.50 8.58 -4.57
C GLY A 143 10.88 9.85 -3.81
N ALA A 144 9.93 10.77 -3.63
CA ALA A 144 10.16 12.07 -2.99
C ALA A 144 9.53 12.18 -1.59
N GLY A 145 9.31 11.04 -0.92
CA GLY A 145 8.61 10.95 0.36
C GLY A 145 7.08 10.89 0.20
N PRO A 146 6.33 10.66 1.32
CA PRO A 146 4.89 10.65 1.34
C PRO A 146 4.29 12.00 0.91
N LYS A 147 3.37 11.97 -0.05
CA LYS A 147 2.71 13.16 -0.61
C LYS A 147 1.24 12.91 -0.88
N LEU A 148 0.49 14.00 -0.98
CA LEU A 148 -0.89 14.04 -1.43
C LEU A 148 -0.92 14.53 -2.89
N GLU A 149 -1.23 13.66 -3.84
CA GLU A 149 -1.19 14.00 -5.28
C GLU A 149 -2.38 13.42 -6.05
N ASP A 150 -2.73 14.04 -7.19
CA ASP A 150 -3.85 13.62 -8.05
C ASP A 150 -3.32 12.58 -9.04
N ILE A 151 -3.04 11.38 -8.53
CA ILE A 151 -2.47 10.29 -9.32
C ILE A 151 -3.47 9.16 -9.62
N LEU A 152 -4.73 9.29 -9.18
CA LEU A 152 -5.72 8.20 -9.24
C LEU A 152 -5.81 7.57 -10.65
N PHE A 153 -5.85 8.41 -11.68
CA PHE A 153 -5.90 8.01 -13.09
C PHE A 153 -4.63 8.37 -13.88
N ALA A 154 -3.53 8.72 -13.21
CA ALA A 154 -2.27 9.09 -13.87
C ALA A 154 -1.50 7.88 -14.41
N TYR A 155 -1.76 6.69 -13.85
CA TYR A 155 -1.10 5.44 -14.21
C TYR A 155 -2.15 4.33 -14.39
N PRO A 156 -1.81 3.23 -15.11
CA PRO A 156 -2.68 2.06 -15.19
C PRO A 156 -2.99 1.50 -13.80
N ILE A 157 -4.27 1.48 -13.42
CA ILE A 157 -4.76 0.87 -12.19
C ILE A 157 -4.70 -0.66 -12.33
N THR A 158 -4.11 -1.33 -11.36
CA THR A 158 -3.98 -2.80 -11.31
C THR A 158 -4.81 -3.45 -10.21
N GLY A 159 -5.45 -2.65 -9.37
CA GLY A 159 -6.30 -3.15 -8.29
C GLY A 159 -6.95 -2.01 -7.53
N HIS A 160 -8.15 -2.29 -7.02
CA HIS A 160 -8.94 -1.38 -6.21
C HIS A 160 -9.55 -2.20 -5.07
N PHE A 161 -9.24 -1.84 -3.83
CA PHE A 161 -9.58 -2.64 -2.67
C PHE A 161 -10.12 -1.79 -1.54
N ARG A 162 -10.94 -2.40 -0.69
CA ARG A 162 -11.33 -1.85 0.61
C ARG A 162 -11.05 -2.87 1.69
N PHE A 163 -10.19 -2.51 2.62
CA PHE A 163 -9.90 -3.30 3.81
C PHE A 163 -10.26 -2.46 5.04
N ARG A 164 -11.31 -2.85 5.74
CA ARG A 164 -11.82 -2.08 6.88
C ARG A 164 -11.05 -2.45 8.15
N PRO A 165 -10.79 -1.50 9.05
CA PRO A 165 -10.43 -1.81 10.41
C PRO A 165 -11.54 -2.52 11.18
#